data_AF-A0A519YQT8-F1
#
_entry.id   AF-A0A519YQT8-F1
#
_cell.length_a   1.000
_cell.length_b   1.000
_cell.length_c   1.000
_cell.angle_alpha   90.00
_cell.angle_beta   90.00
_cell.angle_gamma   90.00
#
_symmetry.space_group_name_H-M   'P 1'
#
loop_
_entity.id
_entity.type
_entity.pdbx_description
1 polymer ?
#
loop_
_entity_poly.entity_id
_entity_poly.type
_entity_poly.pdbx_seq_one_letter_code
_entity_poly.pdbx_strand_id
1 'polypeptide(L)'
;MHEIEPFYLWRDDYIAAEDQLSPFYNTEYSEFYYDKQLYNFLIHPQWDDFGSNTLYIKVLFADYDKGYAIIELMGEWNDTINNDIMLLKREIIELMI
;
A
#
# COMPACT_ATOMS: atom_id res chain seq x y z
N MET A 1 -2.22 -15.29 -6.59
CA MET A 1 -2.07 -14.08 -5.74
C MET A 1 -0.64 -13.58 -5.76
N HIS A 2 0.37 -14.43 -5.60
CA HIS A 2 1.78 -14.01 -5.68
C HIS A 2 2.22 -13.35 -7.00
N GLU A 3 1.52 -13.62 -8.11
CA GLU A 3 1.75 -12.96 -9.41
C GLU A 3 1.02 -11.62 -9.57
N ILE A 4 0.13 -11.25 -8.63
CA ILE A 4 -0.58 -9.97 -8.73
C ILE A 4 0.31 -8.92 -8.12
N GLU A 5 0.95 -8.14 -8.97
CA GLU A 5 1.76 -6.99 -8.60
C GLU A 5 0.89 -5.74 -8.50
N PRO A 6 1.28 -4.74 -7.71
CA PRO A 6 0.72 -3.40 -7.85
C PRO A 6 0.95 -2.85 -9.25
N PHE A 7 0.15 -1.88 -9.68
CA PHE A 7 0.21 -1.32 -11.01
C PHE A 7 1.55 -0.62 -11.30
N TYR A 8 2.44 -1.34 -11.97
CA TYR A 8 3.84 -0.94 -12.15
C TYR A 8 4.06 0.18 -13.18
N LEU A 9 3.09 0.44 -14.06
CA LEU A 9 3.25 1.41 -15.16
C LEU A 9 3.35 2.88 -14.69
N TRP A 10 3.11 3.17 -13.41
CA TRP A 10 3.26 4.51 -12.84
C TRP A 10 4.59 4.70 -12.09
N ARG A 11 5.43 3.67 -12.02
CA ARG A 11 6.72 3.76 -11.31
C ARG A 11 7.68 4.78 -11.94
N ASP A 12 7.53 5.07 -13.23
CA ASP A 12 8.31 6.11 -13.90
C ASP A 12 7.88 7.53 -13.48
N ASP A 13 6.64 7.69 -13.00
CA ASP A 13 6.06 8.96 -12.58
C ASP A 13 6.14 9.17 -11.06
N TYR A 14 5.95 8.12 -10.27
CA TYR A 14 5.90 8.19 -8.81
C TYR A 14 6.30 6.86 -8.14
N ILE A 15 7.13 6.96 -7.09
CA ILE A 15 7.52 5.82 -6.26
C ILE A 15 7.35 6.21 -4.79
N ALA A 16 6.38 5.57 -4.12
CA ALA A 16 6.04 5.84 -2.72
C ALA A 16 7.22 5.66 -1.75
N ALA A 17 8.17 4.79 -2.05
CA ALA A 17 9.34 4.55 -1.20
C ALA A 17 10.44 5.64 -1.36
N GLU A 18 10.41 6.43 -2.43
CA GLU A 18 11.36 7.50 -2.70
C GLU A 18 10.81 8.89 -2.31
N ASP A 19 9.52 8.98 -2.00
CA ASP A 19 8.84 10.21 -1.60
C ASP A 19 8.90 10.43 -0.09
N GLN A 20 9.54 11.52 0.34
CA GLN A 20 9.71 11.88 1.76
C GLN A 20 8.40 12.15 2.51
N LEU A 21 7.33 12.50 1.77
CA LEU A 21 6.01 12.77 2.34
C LEU A 21 5.10 11.53 2.30
N SER A 22 5.59 10.42 1.76
CA SER A 22 4.86 9.16 1.74
C SER A 22 5.00 8.44 3.09
N PRO A 23 3.94 7.78 3.57
CA PRO A 23 4.03 6.89 4.74
C PRO A 23 4.96 5.69 4.51
N PHE A 24 5.31 5.41 3.25
CA PHE A 24 6.19 4.32 2.85
C PHE A 24 7.61 4.76 2.52
N TYR A 25 8.01 5.99 2.84
CA TYR A 25 9.36 6.48 2.57
C TYR A 25 10.44 5.55 3.14
N ASN A 26 11.45 5.22 2.33
CA ASN A 26 12.51 4.23 2.62
C ASN A 26 12.04 2.80 2.88
N THR A 27 10.83 2.43 2.46
CA THR A 27 10.42 1.02 2.50
C THR A 27 11.29 0.20 1.54
N GLU A 28 11.95 -0.82 2.06
CA GLU A 28 12.72 -1.78 1.27
C GLU A 28 11.87 -3.00 0.95
N TYR A 29 11.67 -3.24 -0.35
CA TYR A 29 10.92 -4.40 -0.82
C TYR A 29 11.85 -5.56 -1.12
N SER A 30 11.44 -6.76 -0.74
CA SER A 30 12.15 -7.99 -1.09
C SER A 30 12.08 -8.27 -2.59
N GLU A 31 13.22 -8.46 -3.25
CA GLU A 31 13.31 -8.88 -4.66
C GLU A 31 13.38 -10.42 -4.82
N PHE A 32 13.68 -11.15 -3.74
CA PHE A 32 14.02 -12.58 -3.82
C PHE A 32 13.05 -13.48 -3.07
N TYR A 33 12.35 -12.95 -2.06
CA TYR A 33 11.50 -13.73 -1.17
C TYR A 33 10.12 -13.10 -1.03
N TYR A 34 9.09 -13.93 -1.00
CA TYR A 34 7.77 -13.53 -0.55
C TYR A 34 7.76 -13.40 0.98
N ASP A 35 7.32 -12.25 1.47
CA ASP A 35 7.29 -11.88 2.88
C ASP A 35 5.86 -11.60 3.40
N LYS A 36 4.87 -11.55 2.50
CA LYS A 36 3.48 -11.18 2.80
C LYS A 36 2.52 -12.29 2.44
N GLN A 37 1.42 -12.37 3.18
CA GLN A 37 0.42 -13.42 3.05
C GLN A 37 -0.97 -12.84 3.21
N LEU A 38 -1.86 -13.16 2.27
CA LEU A 38 -3.29 -12.92 2.40
C LEU A 38 -4.00 -14.27 2.46
N TYR A 39 -4.65 -14.55 3.59
CA TYR A 39 -5.27 -15.85 3.88
C TYR A 39 -4.27 -17.00 3.71
N ASN A 40 -4.52 -17.93 2.77
CA ASN A 40 -3.66 -19.07 2.51
C ASN A 40 -2.70 -18.84 1.33
N PHE A 41 -2.57 -17.59 0.87
CA PHE A 41 -1.77 -17.25 -0.31
C PHE A 41 -0.65 -16.28 0.04
N LEU A 42 0.57 -16.58 -0.39
CA LEU A 42 1.61 -15.59 -0.49
C LEU A 42 1.23 -14.55 -1.57
N ILE A 43 1.54 -13.28 -1.31
CA ILE A 43 1.30 -12.17 -2.23
C ILE A 43 2.61 -11.53 -2.66
N HIS A 44 2.58 -10.79 -3.77
CA HIS A 44 3.77 -10.15 -4.30
C HIS A 44 4.42 -9.20 -3.27
N PRO A 45 5.76 -9.20 -3.10
CA PRO A 45 6.42 -8.44 -2.04
C PRO A 45 6.28 -6.91 -2.18
N GLN A 46 5.86 -6.42 -3.36
CA GLN A 46 5.71 -4.99 -3.66
C GLN A 46 4.43 -4.37 -3.07
N TRP A 47 3.51 -5.17 -2.53
CA TRP A 47 2.36 -4.65 -1.77
C TRP A 47 2.79 -4.09 -0.43
N ASP A 48 2.19 -2.99 0.00
CA ASP A 48 2.47 -2.32 1.26
C ASP A 48 1.50 -2.77 2.35
N ASP A 49 2.05 -3.10 3.52
CA ASP A 49 1.30 -3.35 4.75
C ASP A 49 1.09 -2.02 5.50
N PHE A 50 -0.10 -1.82 6.03
CA PHE A 50 -0.48 -0.64 6.81
C PHE A 50 -1.17 -1.00 8.13
N GLY A 51 -1.11 -2.28 8.53
CA GLY A 51 -1.65 -2.81 9.80
C GLY A 51 -2.98 -3.54 9.67
N SER A 52 -3.60 -3.59 8.49
CA SER A 52 -4.77 -4.46 8.25
C SER A 52 -4.35 -5.90 8.01
N ASN A 53 -5.11 -6.86 8.56
CA ASN A 53 -4.83 -8.29 8.39
C ASN A 53 -5.29 -8.83 7.02
N THR A 54 -6.21 -8.13 6.36
CA THR A 54 -6.86 -8.63 5.12
C THR A 54 -6.75 -7.66 3.95
N LEU A 55 -6.11 -6.51 4.16
CA LEU A 55 -5.99 -5.47 3.15
C LEU A 55 -4.54 -5.00 3.06
N TYR A 56 -4.07 -4.88 1.83
CA TYR A 56 -2.78 -4.29 1.47
C TYR A 56 -3.02 -3.14 0.51
N ILE A 57 -2.06 -2.22 0.42
CA ILE A 57 -2.19 -1.06 -0.45
C ILE A 57 -0.96 -0.85 -1.32
N LYS A 58 -1.08 0.03 -2.31
CA LYS A 58 0.03 0.71 -2.97
C LYS A 58 -0.36 2.14 -3.26
N VAL A 59 0.44 3.11 -2.82
CA VAL A 59 0.28 4.49 -3.29
C VAL A 59 0.88 4.58 -4.69
N LEU A 60 0.04 4.74 -5.70
CA LEU A 60 0.47 4.83 -7.09
C LEU A 60 0.87 6.26 -7.47
N PHE A 61 0.28 7.26 -6.83
CA PHE A 61 0.56 8.67 -7.08
C PHE A 61 0.08 9.55 -5.92
N ALA A 62 0.78 10.65 -5.65
CA ALA A 62 0.35 11.71 -4.75
C ALA A 62 0.69 13.10 -5.31
N ASP A 63 -0.27 14.02 -5.24
CA ASP A 63 -0.08 15.44 -5.54
C ASP A 63 -0.56 16.25 -4.33
N TYR A 64 0.41 16.61 -3.49
CA TYR A 64 0.20 17.31 -2.22
C TYR A 64 -0.31 18.74 -2.41
N ASP A 65 0.09 19.42 -3.49
CA ASP A 65 -0.37 20.78 -3.81
C ASP A 65 -1.86 20.79 -4.19
N LYS A 66 -2.31 19.78 -4.96
CA LYS A 66 -3.73 19.62 -5.32
C LYS A 66 -4.53 18.81 -4.29
N GLY A 67 -3.87 18.21 -3.29
CA GLY A 67 -4.49 17.50 -2.18
C GLY A 67 -5.18 16.19 -2.58
N TYR A 68 -4.61 15.40 -3.49
CA TYR A 68 -5.15 14.08 -3.84
C TYR A 68 -4.06 13.03 -4.00
N ALA A 69 -4.44 11.77 -3.79
CA ALA A 69 -3.62 10.61 -4.03
C ALA A 69 -4.42 9.52 -4.74
N ILE A 70 -3.72 8.64 -5.43
CA ILE A 70 -4.29 7.47 -6.08
C ILE A 70 -3.68 6.25 -5.39
N ILE A 71 -4.56 5.47 -4.76
CA ILE A 71 -4.19 4.32 -3.94
C ILE A 71 -4.86 3.09 -4.53
N GLU A 72 -4.07 2.07 -4.79
CA GLU A 72 -4.52 0.75 -5.16
C GLU A 72 -4.70 -0.11 -3.91
N LEU A 73 -5.77 -0.91 -3.87
CA LEU A 73 -6.11 -1.78 -2.75
C LEU A 73 -6.11 -3.23 -3.20
N MET A 74 -5.52 -4.12 -2.39
CA MET A 74 -5.52 -5.56 -2.60
C MET A 74 -6.04 -6.28 -1.37
N GLY A 75 -7.04 -7.13 -1.57
CA GLY A 75 -7.60 -7.99 -0.54
C GLY A 75 -9.06 -7.70 -0.22
N GLU A 76 -9.43 -7.83 1.05
CA GLU A 76 -10.81 -7.68 1.53
C GLU A 76 -10.91 -6.54 2.53
N TRP A 77 -11.76 -5.57 2.20
CA TRP A 77 -12.15 -4.50 3.10
C TRP A 77 -13.25 -4.99 4.06
N ASN A 78 -13.01 -4.88 5.36
CA ASN A 78 -13.94 -5.31 6.41
C ASN A 78 -13.88 -4.43 7.67
N ASP A 79 -14.69 -3.36 7.67
CA ASP A 79 -14.78 -2.45 8.82
C ASP A 79 -15.41 -3.07 10.07
N THR A 80 -16.21 -4.12 9.92
CA THR A 80 -16.90 -4.75 11.06
C THR A 80 -15.92 -5.55 11.92
N ILE A 81 -14.88 -6.11 11.31
CA ILE A 81 -13.90 -6.97 12.00
C ILE A 81 -12.58 -6.22 12.24
N ASN A 82 -12.03 -5.57 11.22
CA ASN A 82 -10.68 -4.99 11.27
C ASN A 82 -10.67 -3.47 11.46
N ASN A 83 -11.82 -2.81 11.31
CA ASN A 83 -11.92 -1.34 11.31
C ASN A 83 -10.97 -0.70 10.29
N ASP A 84 -10.93 -1.26 9.07
CA ASP A 84 -10.01 -0.89 8.00
C ASP A 84 -10.10 0.60 7.65
N ILE A 85 -11.29 1.20 7.74
CA ILE A 85 -11.47 2.65 7.55
C ILE A 85 -10.65 3.49 8.54
N MET A 86 -10.56 3.07 9.81
CA MET A 86 -9.79 3.78 10.81
C MET A 86 -8.29 3.62 10.53
N LEU A 87 -7.84 2.41 10.23
CA LEU A 87 -6.45 2.13 9.89
C LEU A 87 -6.02 2.91 8.65
N LEU A 88 -6.81 2.86 7.57
CA LEU A 88 -6.52 3.62 6.35
C LEU A 88 -6.45 5.12 6.65
N LYS A 89 -7.37 5.65 7.46
CA LYS A 89 -7.34 7.07 7.81
C LYS A 89 -6.09 7.44 8.62
N ARG A 90 -5.79 6.71 9.69
CA ARG A 90 -4.74 7.05 10.66
C ARG A 90 -3.33 6.75 10.17
N GLU A 91 -3.16 5.58 9.58
CA GLU A 91 -1.85 5.06 9.21
C GLU A 91 -1.42 5.51 7.81
N ILE A 92 -2.37 5.95 6.97
CA ILE A 92 -2.06 6.36 5.59
C ILE A 92 -2.48 7.81 5.33
N ILE A 93 -3.78 8.11 5.35
CA ILE A 93 -4.29 9.40 4.84
C ILE A 93 -3.81 10.57 5.70
N GLU A 94 -3.86 10.46 7.03
CA GLU A 94 -3.39 11.53 7.94
C GLU A 94 -1.88 11.77 7.86
N LEU A 95 -1.08 10.80 7.42
CA LEU A 95 0.37 10.96 7.24
C LEU A 95 0.73 11.68 5.93
N MET A 96 -0.21 11.76 4.98
CA MET A 96 -0.02 12.38 3.66
C MET A 96 -0.57 13.81 3.57
N ILE A 97 -1.06 14.39 4.68
CA ILE A 97 -1.65 15.75 4.77
C ILE A 97 -0.66 16.70 5.45
#